data_AF-A0A420S1N3-F1
#
_entry.id   AF-A0A420S1N3-F1
#
_cell.length_a   1.000
_cell.length_b   1.000
_cell.length_c   1.000
_cell.angle_alpha   90.00
_cell.angle_beta   90.00
_cell.angle_gamma   90.00
#
_symmetry.space_group_name_H-M   'P 1'
#
loop_
_entity.id
_entity.type
_entity.pdbx_description
1 polymer ?
#
loop_
_entity_poly.entity_id
_entity_poly.type
_entity_poly.pdbx_seq_one_letter_code
_entity_poly.pdbx_strand_id
1 'polypeptide(L)' 'MKVVLVPASAQTSQCIIQTLLDDASASSVFGVYRNVGKVPANFKNHPNFQLVQGDVSDGSTLDFSDRDAVITV' A
#
# COMPACT_ATOMS: atom_id res chain seq x y z
N MET A 1 -3.09 2.48 13.04
CA MET A 1 -1.83 2.87 12.39
C MET A 1 -2.04 2.89 10.88
N LYS A 2 -1.58 3.93 10.17
CA LYS A 2 -1.70 4.12 8.72
C LYS A 2 -0.33 3.92 8.07
N VAL A 3 -0.16 2.78 7.41
CA VAL A 3 1.11 2.39 6.78
C VAL A 3 0.99 2.47 5.27
N VAL A 4 1.89 3.18 4.62
CA VAL A 4 2.00 3.26 3.16
C VAL A 4 3.12 2.35 2.66
N LEU A 5 2.89 1.63 1.56
CA LEU A 5 3.90 0.85 0.85
C LEU A 5 4.13 1.39 -0.56
N VAL A 6 5.40 1.65 -0.91
CA VAL A 6 5.79 2.25 -2.19
C VAL A 6 7.08 1.61 -2.72
N PRO A 7 7.11 1.00 -3.92
CA PRO A 7 5.96 0.63 -4.75
C PRO A 7 5.27 -0.64 -4.21
N ALA A 8 3.95 -0.63 -4.06
CA ALA A 8 3.20 -1.77 -3.55
C ALA A 8 3.14 -2.98 -4.50
N SER A 9 3.58 -2.82 -5.76
CA SER A 9 3.66 -3.93 -6.71
C SER A 9 4.87 -4.85 -6.48
N ALA A 10 5.89 -4.42 -5.72
CA ALA A 10 7.06 -5.25 -5.43
C ALA A 10 6.66 -6.49 -4.63
N GLN A 11 7.30 -7.64 -4.88
CA GLN A 11 6.97 -8.90 -4.21
C GLN A 11 7.10 -8.77 -2.68
N THR A 12 8.17 -8.13 -2.21
CA THR A 12 8.40 -7.87 -0.79
C THR A 12 7.28 -7.02 -0.19
N SER A 13 6.85 -5.96 -0.89
CA SER A 13 5.73 -5.12 -0.45
C SER A 13 4.42 -5.90 -0.37
N GLN A 14 4.15 -6.80 -1.33
CA GLN A 14 2.94 -7.63 -1.30
C GLN A 14 2.94 -8.59 -0.10
N CYS A 15 4.09 -9.18 0.24
CA CYS A 15 4.22 -9.99 1.46
C CYS A 15 3.95 -9.17 2.71
N ILE A 16 4.55 -7.96 2.82
CA ILE A 16 4.33 -7.07 3.97
C ILE A 16 2.85 -6.65 4.05
N ILE A 17 2.22 -6.28 2.93
CA ILE A 17 0.79 -5.97 2.89
C ILE A 17 -0.01 -7.15 3.41
N GLN A 18 0.21 -8.36 2.90
CA GLN A 18 -0.51 -9.55 3.35
C GLN A 18 -0.34 -9.76 4.86
N THR A 19 0.88 -9.69 5.38
CA THR A 19 1.15 -9.81 6.83
C THR A 19 0.44 -8.74 7.65
N LEU A 20 0.43 -7.48 7.19
CA LEU A 20 -0.26 -6.38 7.89
C LEU A 20 -1.79 -6.51 7.84
N LEU A 21 -2.33 -7.08 6.76
CA LEU A 21 -3.76 -7.32 6.63
C LEU A 21 -4.23 -8.52 7.47
N ASP A 22 -3.36 -9.52 7.65
CA ASP A 22 -3.63 -10.70 8.49
C ASP A 22 -3.52 -10.40 10.00
N ASP A 23 -2.84 -9.31 10.38
CA ASP A 23 -2.74 -8.86 11.77
C ASP A 23 -4.06 -8.20 12.22
N ALA A 24 -4.58 -8.63 13.38
CA ALA A 24 -5.82 -8.10 13.99
C ALA A 24 -5.66 -6.66 14.53
N SER A 25 -4.43 -6.16 14.59
CA SER A 25 -4.12 -4.79 14.99
C SER A 25 -4.58 -3.83 13.89
N ALA A 26 -5.83 -3.34 13.98
CA ALA A 26 -6.56 -2.48 13.04
C ALA A 26 -5.72 -1.38 12.34
N SER A 27 -4.90 -1.80 11.37
CA SER A 27 -3.95 -0.95 10.66
C SER A 27 -4.47 -0.73 9.26
N SER A 28 -4.61 0.53 8.87
CA SER A 28 -4.98 0.89 7.51
C SER A 28 -3.72 0.81 6.65
N VAL A 29 -3.75 -0.07 5.65
CA VAL A 29 -2.64 -0.32 4.74
C VAL A 29 -2.94 0.34 3.40
N PHE A 30 -2.01 1.15 2.93
CA PHE A 30 -2.14 1.91 1.69
C PHE A 30 -1.08 1.43 0.70
N GLY A 31 -1.51 0.83 -0.40
CA GLY A 31 -0.61 0.39 -1.46
C GLY A 31 -0.52 1.42 -2.58
N VAL A 32 0.67 1.97 -2.85
CA VAL A 32 0.89 2.86 -4.00
C VAL A 32 1.27 2.06 -5.23
N TYR A 33 0.43 2.13 -6.26
CA TYR A 33 0.65 1.45 -7.54
C TYR A 33 0.70 2.46 -8.68
N ARG A 34 1.74 2.37 -9.51
CA ARG A 34 1.78 3.07 -10.81
C ARG A 34 0.68 2.56 -11.74
N ASN A 35 0.47 1.24 -11.75
CA ASN A 35 -0.59 0.58 -12.52
C ASN A 35 -1.53 -0.19 -11.59
N VAL A 36 -2.75 0.33 -11.43
CA VAL A 36 -3.83 -0.24 -10.60
C VAL A 36 -4.31 -1.63 -11.07
N GLY A 37 -4.00 -2.01 -12.31
CA GLY A 37 -4.25 -3.36 -12.83
C GLY A 37 -3.34 -4.43 -12.20
N LYS A 38 -2.23 -4.03 -11.57
CA LYS A 38 -1.30 -4.96 -10.88
C LYS A 38 -1.69 -5.24 -9.43
N VAL A 39 -2.80 -4.69 -8.95
CA VAL A 39 -3.25 -4.87 -7.57
C VAL A 39 -3.90 -6.25 -7.43
N PRO A 40 -3.39 -7.11 -6.53
CA PRO A 40 -3.97 -8.42 -6.27
C PRO A 40 -5.45 -8.33 -5.83
N ALA A 41 -6.28 -9.25 -6.32
CA ALA A 41 -7.72 -9.24 -6.06
C ALA A 41 -8.07 -9.44 -4.58
N ASN A 42 -7.26 -10.22 -3.85
CA ASN A 42 -7.38 -10.42 -2.42
C ASN A 42 -7.18 -9.13 -1.61
N PHE A 43 -6.34 -8.20 -2.09
CA PHE A 43 -6.16 -6.90 -1.41
C PHE A 43 -7.30 -5.94 -1.70
N LYS A 44 -7.78 -5.88 -2.96
CA LYS A 44 -8.83 -4.93 -3.38
C LYS A 44 -10.10 -4.98 -2.54
N ASN A 45 -10.46 -6.17 -2.06
CA ASN A 45 -11.69 -6.39 -1.30
C ASN A 45 -11.48 -6.34 0.23
N HIS A 46 -10.25 -6.11 0.70
CA HIS A 46 -9.95 -6.13 2.12
C HIS A 46 -10.33 -4.79 2.77
N PRO A 47 -11.10 -4.76 3.88
CA PRO A 47 -11.61 -3.51 4.46
C PRO A 47 -10.52 -2.57 4.96
N ASN A 48 -9.37 -3.13 5.35
CA ASN A 48 -8.21 -2.36 5.84
C ASN A 48 -7.22 -1.96 4.74
N PHE A 49 -7.47 -2.34 3.49
CA PHE A 49 -6.59 -2.01 2.37
C PHE A 49 -7.16 -0.87 1.53
N GLN A 50 -6.33 0.11 1.21
CA GLN A 50 -6.66 1.18 0.28
C GLN A 50 -5.64 1.25 -0.84
N LEU A 51 -6.16 1.26 -2.06
CA LEU A 51 -5.39 1.46 -3.27
C LEU A 51 -5.17 2.95 -3.50
N VAL A 52 -3.91 3.34 -3.67
CA VAL A 52 -3.52 4.69 -4.11
C VAL A 52 -2.81 4.56 -5.45
N GLN A 53 -3.24 5.33 -6.45
CA GLN A 53 -2.52 5.43 -7.71
C GLN A 53 -1.43 6.50 -7.58
N GLY A 54 -0.20 6.15 -7.89
CA GLY A 54 0.94 7.06 -7.80
C GLY A 54 2.19 6.49 -8.43
N ASP A 55 3.10 7.37 -8.82
CA ASP A 55 4.36 7.04 -9.47
C ASP A 55 5.55 7.52 -8.61
N VAL A 56 6.42 6.60 -8.22
CA VAL A 56 7.65 6.91 -7.47
C VAL A 56 8.59 7.83 -8.25
N SER A 57 8.51 7.80 -9.59
CA SER A 57 9.28 8.67 -10.47
C SER A 57 8.69 10.08 -10.60
N ASP A 58 7.45 10.30 -10.15
CA ASP A 58 6.77 11.60 -10.15
C ASP A 58 6.22 11.91 -8.75
N GLY A 59 7.04 12.61 -7.96
CA GLY A 59 6.71 12.97 -6.59
C GLY A 59 5.43 13.79 -6.42
N SER A 60 4.95 14.46 -7.48
CA SER A 60 3.66 15.20 -7.43
C SER A 60 2.45 14.28 -7.29
N THR A 61 2.61 13.00 -7.62
CA THR A 61 1.56 11.98 -7.55
C THR A 61 1.55 11.22 -6.21
N LEU A 62 2.51 11.51 -5.32
CA LEU A 62 2.66 10.82 -4.04
C LEU A 62 2.14 11.70 -2.90
N ASP A 63 1.10 11.24 -2.22
CA ASP A 63 0.59 11.88 -1.01
C ASP A 63 0.79 10.98 0.22
N PHE A 64 1.74 11.40 1.06
CA PHE A 64 2.06 10.76 2.34
C PHE A 64 1.57 11.57 3.54
N SER A 65 0.66 12.53 3.32
CA SER A 65 0.01 13.26 4.41
C SER A 65 -0.83 12.30 5.26
N ASP A 66 -0.86 12.55 6.56
CA ASP A 66 -1.58 11.74 7.56
C ASP A 66 -1.19 10.24 7.57
N ARG A 67 0.05 9.89 7.20
CA ARG A 67 0.60 8.52 7.31
C ARG A 67 1.52 8.42 8.52
N ASP A 68 1.40 7.32 9.25
CA ASP A 68 2.27 7.04 10.41
C ASP A 68 3.63 6.48 9.96
N ALA A 69 3.65 5.71 8.86
CA ALA A 69 4.86 5.09 8.34
C ALA A 69 4.81 4.92 6.82
N VAL A 70 5.98 5.01 6.20
CA VAL A 70 6.22 4.71 4.78
C VAL A 70 7.26 3.59 4.70
N ILE A 71 6.91 2.49 4.04
CA ILE A 71 7.80 1.36 3.78
C ILE A 71 8.13 1.35 2.28
N THR A 72 9.43 1.43 1.98
CA THR A 72 9.98 1.33 0.62
C THR A 72 10.90 0.13 0.53
N VAL A 73 10.92 -0.53 -0.64
CA VAL A 73 11.75 -1.70 -0.94
C VAL A 73 12.46 -1.57 -2.27
#